data_AF-A0A957LU45-F1
#
_entry.id   AF-A0A957LU45-F1
#
_cell.length_a   1.000
_cell.length_b   1.000
_cell.length_c   1.000
_cell.angle_alpha   90.00
_cell.angle_beta   90.00
_cell.angle_gamma   90.00
#
_symmetry.space_group_name_H-M   'P 1'
#
loop_
_entity.id
_entity.type
_entity.pdbx_description
1 polymer ?
#
loop_
_entity_poly.entity_id
_entity_poly.type
_entity_poly.pdbx_seq_one_letter_code
_entity_poly.pdbx_strand_id
1 'polypeptide(L)' 'MVQHPLFVYGTLMSDQRAFPRLAPAVTRSVRAILPDAQLFAVSWYPVAVPGAGEVHGEVHWLAP' A
#
# COMPACT_ATOMS: atom_id res chain seq x y z
N MET A 1 -18.06 2.61 13.95
CA MET A 1 -16.85 3.40 13.67
C MET A 1 -16.37 3.05 12.28
N VAL A 2 -16.12 4.03 11.41
CA VAL A 2 -15.73 3.79 10.00
C VAL A 2 -14.23 3.52 9.95
N GLN A 3 -13.82 2.38 9.40
CA GLN A 3 -12.41 2.06 9.12
C GLN A 3 -12.05 2.58 7.74
N HIS A 4 -10.92 3.28 7.60
CA HIS A 4 -10.48 3.81 6.32
C HIS A 4 -9.54 2.81 5.63
N PRO A 5 -9.89 2.31 4.43
CA PRO A 5 -8.99 1.48 3.65
C PRO A 5 -7.87 2.33 3.05
N LEU A 6 -6.63 1.89 3.24
CA LEU A 6 -5.42 2.48 2.66
C LEU A 6 -4.77 1.44 1.75
N PHE A 7 -4.65 1.76 0.46
CA PHE A 7 -3.86 0.95 -0.48
C PHE A 7 -2.37 1.31 -0.37
N VAL A 8 -1.53 0.31 -0.12
CA VAL A 8 -0.06 0.43 -0.05
C VAL A 8 0.58 -0.48 -1.09
N TYR A 9 1.68 -0.04 -1.69
CA TYR A 9 2.30 -0.67 -2.87
C TYR A 9 3.82 -0.54 -2.85
N GLY A 10 4.40 -0.51 -1.65
CA GLY A 10 5.82 -0.24 -1.47
C GLY A 10 6.24 -0.52 -0.05
N THR A 11 7.10 0.33 0.51
CA THR A 11 7.80 0.08 1.78
C THR A 11 6.91 -0.16 3.01
N LEU A 12 5.61 0.14 2.90
CA LEU A 12 4.59 -0.09 3.93
C LEU A 12 3.78 -1.39 3.76
N MET A 13 4.03 -2.19 2.73
CA MET A 13 3.42 -3.53 2.60
C MET A 13 3.92 -4.47 3.72
N SER A 14 3.13 -5.47 4.09
CA SER A 14 3.37 -6.32 5.26
C SER A 14 4.73 -7.03 5.30
N ASP A 15 5.34 -7.29 4.15
CA ASP A 15 6.65 -7.94 4.00
C ASP A 15 7.81 -6.95 3.84
N GLN A 16 7.56 -5.64 3.94
CA GLN A 16 8.55 -4.60 3.68
C GLN A 16 9.07 -3.94 4.96
N ARG A 17 10.29 -3.39 4.85
CA ARG A 17 11.07 -2.87 5.98
C ARG A 17 10.37 -1.79 6.80
N ALA A 18 9.53 -0.95 6.20
CA ALA A 18 8.89 0.16 6.90
C ALA A 18 7.51 -0.21 7.50
N PHE A 19 7.00 -1.41 7.25
CA PHE A 19 5.72 -1.89 7.79
C PHE A 19 5.55 -1.74 9.31
N PRO A 20 6.57 -1.98 10.17
CA PRO A 20 6.42 -1.81 11.61
C PRO A 20 5.95 -0.41 12.06
N ARG A 21 6.09 0.62 11.20
CA ARG A 21 5.58 1.97 11.46
C ARG A 21 4.07 2.08 11.32
N LEU A 22 3.47 1.24 10.49
CA LEU A 22 2.03 1.19 10.21
C LEU A 22 1.33 0.05 10.98
N ALA A 23 2.04 -1.06 11.21
CA ALA A 23 1.51 -2.29 11.77
C ALA A 23 0.61 -2.12 13.02
N PRO A 24 0.93 -1.25 14.02
CA PRO A 24 0.08 -1.07 15.19
C PRO A 24 -1.33 -0.56 14.90
N ALA A 25 -1.51 0.13 13.76
CA ALA A 25 -2.80 0.67 13.33
C ALA A 25 -3.57 -0.30 12.42
N VAL A 26 -2.93 -1.35 11.87
CA VAL A 26 -3.58 -2.26 10.92
C VAL A 26 -4.46 -3.27 11.63
N THR A 27 -5.76 -3.24 11.37
CA THR A 27 -6.74 -4.20 11.91
C THR A 27 -7.00 -5.37 10.97
N ARG A 28 -6.81 -5.14 9.66
CA ARG A 28 -7.00 -6.13 8.59
C ARG A 28 -6.10 -5.76 7.41
N SER A 29 -5.57 -6.78 6.73
CA SER A 29 -4.86 -6.63 5.46
C SER A 29 -5.37 -7.63 4.42
N VAL A 30 -5.34 -7.26 3.14
CA VAL A 30 -5.54 -8.18 2.02
C VAL A 30 -4.67 -7.75 0.84
N ARG A 31 -4.13 -8.70 0.08
CA ARG A 31 -3.46 -8.41 -1.19
C ARG A 31 -4.44 -7.79 -2.18
N ALA A 32 -3.98 -6.83 -2.96
CA ALA A 32 -4.80 -6.12 -3.93
C ALA A 32 -3.97 -5.67 -5.13
N ILE A 33 -4.67 -5.35 -6.23
CA ILE A 33 -4.09 -4.83 -7.46
C ILE A 33 -4.76 -3.49 -7.75
N LEU A 34 -3.97 -2.46 -8.02
CA LEU A 34 -4.44 -1.18 -8.53
C LEU A 34 -4.27 -1.19 -10.06
N PRO A 35 -5.37 -1.30 -10.83
CA PRO A 35 -5.31 -1.22 -12.29
C PRO A 35 -5.04 0.22 -12.74
N ASP A 36 -4.69 0.38 -14.01
CA ASP A 36 -4.45 1.66 -14.67
C ASP A 36 -3.40 2.52 -13.97
N ALA A 37 -2.37 1.87 -13.40
CA ALA A 37 -1.28 2.50 -12.69
C ALA A 37 0.08 1.91 -13.05
N GLN A 38 1.12 2.74 -12.94
CA GLN A 38 2.51 2.36 -13.14
C GLN A 38 3.36 2.78 -11.95
N LEU A 39 4.35 1.95 -11.62
CA LEU A 39 5.25 2.17 -10.50
C LEU A 39 6.59 2.74 -10.97
N PHE A 40 7.03 3.81 -10.34
CA PHE A 40 8.34 4.43 -10.57
C PHE A 40 9.19 4.37 -9.30
N ALA A 41 10.47 4.03 -9.45
CA ALA A 41 11.42 4.09 -8.35
C ALA A 41 11.86 5.54 -8.11
N VAL A 42 11.56 6.09 -6.93
CA VAL A 42 11.97 7.45 -6.54
C VAL A 42 12.85 7.37 -5.31
N SER A 43 14.14 7.12 -5.54
CA SER A 43 15.15 6.98 -4.49
C SER A 43 14.77 5.93 -3.43
N TRP A 44 14.23 6.35 -2.28
CA TRP A 44 13.98 5.48 -1.11
C TRP A 44 12.57 4.87 -1.07
N TYR A 45 11.64 5.31 -1.91
CA TYR A 45 10.29 4.76 -1.97
C TYR A 45 9.73 4.79 -3.40
N PRO A 46 8.84 3.85 -3.75
CA PRO A 46 8.20 3.88 -5.05
C PRO A 46 7.04 4.88 -5.07
N VAL A 47 6.71 5.37 -6.26
CA VAL A 47 5.53 6.22 -6.52
C VAL A 47 4.68 5.55 -7.58
N ALA A 48 3.37 5.43 -7.32
CA ALA A 48 2.40 5.00 -8.31
C ALA A 48 1.77 6.22 -8.98
N VAL A 49 1.67 6.21 -10.31
CA VAL A 49 0.99 7.23 -11.11
C VAL A 49 0.03 6.55 -12.09
N PRO A 50 -1.02 7.25 -12.57
CA PRO A 50 -1.91 6.71 -13.61
C PRO A 50 -1.14 6.32 -14.88
N GLY A 51 -1.45 5.15 -15.47
CA GLY A 51 -0.78 4.67 -16.67
C GLY A 51 -1.26 3.30 -17.14
N ALA A 52 -0.79 2.83 -18.29
CA ALA A 52 -1.16 1.52 -18.81
C ALA A 52 -0.35 0.43 -18.10
N GLY A 53 -0.87 -0.09 -16.97
CA GLY A 53 -0.23 -1.10 -16.15
C GLY A 53 -1.06 -1.50 -14.94
N GLU A 54 -0.49 -2.35 -14.09
CA GLU A 54 -1.05 -2.71 -12.80
C GLU A 54 0.01 -2.61 -11.71
N VAL A 55 -0.41 -2.16 -10.52
CA VAL A 55 0.44 -2.08 -9.33
C VAL A 55 -0.05 -3.08 -8.30
N HIS A 56 0.80 -4.03 -7.93
CA HIS A 56 0.52 -5.03 -6.89
C HIS A 56 0.82 -4.45 -5.52
N GLY A 57 -0.08 -4.67 -4.57
CA GLY A 57 0.03 -4.11 -3.23
C GLY A 57 -0.89 -4.79 -2.22
N GLU A 58 -1.24 -4.05 -1.17
CA GLU A 58 -2.11 -4.48 -0.10
C GLU A 58 -3.10 -3.37 0.26
N VAL A 59 -4.32 -3.74 0.64
CA VAL A 59 -5.25 -2.81 1.32
C VAL A 59 -5.19 -3.10 2.81
N HIS A 60 -4.81 -2.07 3.57
CA HIS A 60 -4.85 -2.07 5.03
C HIS A 60 -6.07 -1.31 5.52
N TRP A 61 -6.83 -1.90 6.44
CA TRP A 61 -7.81 -1.15 7.23
C TRP A 61 -7.15 -0.67 8.50
N LEU A 62 -7.26 0.63 8.76
CA LEU A 62 -6.64 1.26 9.93
C LEU A 62 -7.68 1.49 11.04
N ALA A 63 -7.26 1.23 12.27
CA ALA A 63 -7.95 1.74 13.45
C ALA A 63 -7.87 3.28 13.47
N PRO A 64 -8.92 3.97 13.97
CA PRO A 64 -8.92 5.42 14.12
C PRO A 64 -7.86 5.93 15.09
#